data_AF-A0A8W8IFU1-F1
#
_entry.id   AF-A0A8W8IFU1-F1
#
_cell.length_a   1.000
_cell.length_b   1.000
_cell.length_c   1.000
_cell.angle_alpha   90.00
_cell.angle_beta   90.00
_cell.angle_gamma   90.00
#
_symmetry.space_group_name_H-M   'P 1'
#
loop_
_entity.id
_entity.type
_entity.pdbx_description
1 polymer ?
#
loop_
_entity_poly.entity_id
_entity_poly.type
_entity_poly.pdbx_seq_one_letter_code
_entity_poly.pdbx_strand_id
1 'polypeptide(L)' 'LANLHPRLSVARKNETETSYPSVNTCYHYLKLPEYSSEEILRDRLLTATREKQFHFN' A
#
# COMPACT_ATOMS: atom_id res chain seq x y z
N LEU A 1 17.62 -5.98 6.01
CA LEU A 1 16.26 -5.62 6.50
C LEU A 1 15.69 -6.75 7.39
N ALA A 2 16.44 -7.24 8.39
CA ALA A 2 16.12 -8.51 9.06
C ALA A 2 15.38 -8.38 10.41
N ASN A 3 15.25 -7.17 10.97
CA ASN A 3 14.75 -6.95 12.33
C ASN A 3 13.63 -5.89 12.40
N LEU A 4 12.75 -5.82 11.40
CA LEU A 4 11.59 -4.93 11.48
C LEU A 4 10.52 -5.59 12.36
N HIS A 5 10.24 -4.99 13.53
CA HIS A 5 9.21 -5.43 14.46
C HIS A 5 8.14 -4.35 14.61
N PRO A 6 6.86 -4.65 14.31
CA PRO A 6 6.35 -5.88 13.68
C PRO A 6 6.86 -6.09 12.24
N ARG A 7 6.80 -7.32 11.73
CA ARG A 7 7.17 -7.61 10.33
C ARG A 7 6.19 -6.90 9.39
N LEU A 8 6.71 -6.39 8.27
CA LEU A 8 5.87 -5.84 7.20
C LEU A 8 4.83 -6.89 6.79
N SER A 9 3.56 -6.52 6.89
CA SER A 9 2.43 -7.38 6.55
C SER A 9 1.58 -6.72 5.48
N VAL A 10 1.16 -7.49 4.47
CA VAL A 10 0.31 -7.01 3.38
C VAL A 10 -1.07 -7.58 3.56
N ALA A 11 -2.10 -6.76 3.38
CA ALA A 11 -3.48 -7.23 3.38
C ALA A 11 -4.30 -6.63 2.26
N ARG A 12 -5.37 -7.35 1.95
CA ARG A 12 -6.37 -6.95 0.97
C ARG A 12 -7.34 -5.93 1.56
N LYS A 13 -7.68 -4.93 0.75
CA LYS A 13 -8.73 -3.94 1.01
C LYS A 13 -9.83 -4.13 -0.04
N ASN A 14 -11.08 -4.22 0.40
CA ASN A 14 -12.24 -4.28 -0.48
C ASN A 14 -12.59 -2.86 -0.97
N GLU A 15 -11.75 -2.32 -1.84
CA GLU A 15 -11.94 -1.03 -2.50
C GLU A 15 -11.79 -1.16 -4.01
N THR A 16 -12.15 -0.11 -4.73
CA THR A 16 -12.01 -0.03 -6.18
C THR A 16 -10.54 -0.02 -6.60
N GLU A 17 -10.25 -0.56 -7.78
CA GLU A 17 -8.91 -0.56 -8.39
C GLU A 17 -8.33 0.83 -8.64
N THR A 18 -9.20 1.85 -8.61
CA THR A 18 -8.83 3.26 -8.73
C THR A 18 -8.19 3.82 -7.46
N SER A 19 -8.33 3.12 -6.33
CA SER A 19 -7.72 3.55 -5.07
C SER A 19 -6.23 3.24 -5.02
N TYR A 20 -5.47 4.16 -4.42
CA TYR A 20 -4.07 3.94 -4.11
C TYR A 20 -3.93 3.07 -2.86
N PRO A 21 -2.83 2.30 -2.75
CA PRO A 21 -2.58 1.52 -1.54
C PRO A 21 -2.37 2.45 -0.34
N SER A 22 -2.77 1.99 0.85
CA SER A 22 -2.58 2.74 2.09
C SER A 22 -1.70 2.00 3.08
N VAL A 23 -0.92 2.73 3.86
CA VAL A 23 0.00 2.15 4.84
C VAL A 23 -0.37 2.58 6.25
N ASN A 24 -0.33 1.64 7.19
CA ASN A 24 -0.28 1.95 8.60
C ASN A 24 1.15 1.71 9.09
N THR A 25 1.91 2.78 9.23
CA THR A 25 3.34 2.73 9.53
C THR A 25 3.61 2.18 10.93
N CYS A 26 2.73 2.44 11.91
CA CYS A 26 2.87 1.94 13.29
C CYS A 26 2.84 0.40 13.40
N TYR A 27 2.11 -0.25 12.49
CA TYR A 27 2.00 -1.71 12.44
C TYR A 27 2.75 -2.33 11.26
N HIS A 28 3.52 -1.52 10.52
CA HIS A 28 4.16 -1.89 9.26
C HIS A 28 3.21 -2.67 8.35
N TYR A 29 2.06 -2.07 8.04
CA TYR A 29 0.97 -2.77 7.38
C TYR A 29 0.57 -2.07 6.09
N LEU A 30 0.66 -2.75 4.97
CA LEU A 30 0.29 -2.25 3.64
C LEU A 30 -1.07 -2.84 3.23
N LYS A 31 -2.06 -1.99 3.05
CA LYS A 31 -3.38 -2.35 2.52
C LYS A 31 -3.40 -2.12 1.02
N LEU A 32 -3.51 -3.20 0.26
CA LEU A 32 -3.64 -3.18 -1.20
C LEU A 32 -5.09 -3.42 -1.60
N PRO A 33 -5.66 -2.56 -2.46
CA PRO A 33 -6.86 -2.89 -3.23
C PRO A 33 -6.67 -4.17 -4.07
N GLU A 34 -7.78 -4.76 -4.50
CA GLU A 34 -7.73 -5.85 -5.47
C GLU A 34 -7.46 -5.26 -6.85
N TYR A 35 -6.24 -5.43 -7.37
CA TYR A 35 -5.88 -5.03 -8.73
C TYR A 35 -5.98 -6.23 -9.68
N SER A 36 -6.54 -6.00 -10.86
CA SER A 36 -6.80 -7.02 -11.90
C SER A 36 -5.54 -7.52 -12.58
N SER A 37 -4.42 -6.77 -12.49
CA SER A 37 -3.13 -7.19 -13.04
C SER A 37 -1.95 -6.69 -12.21
N GLU A 38 -0.81 -7.39 -12.34
CA GLU A 38 0.45 -6.99 -11.72
C GLU A 38 0.95 -5.63 -12.23
N GLU A 39 0.68 -5.31 -13.49
CA GLU A 39 1.05 -4.04 -14.11
C GLU A 39 0.36 -2.86 -13.41
N ILE A 40 -0.95 -2.99 -13.13
CA ILE A 40 -1.73 -1.97 -12.40
C ILE A 40 -1.20 -1.86 -10.97
N LEU A 41 -0.96 -2.99 -10.28
CA LEU A 41 -0.41 -2.98 -8.93
C LEU A 41 0.91 -2.22 -8.87
N ARG A 42 1.83 -2.51 -9.81
CA ARG A 42 3.15 -1.88 -9.88
C ARG A 42 3.04 -0.39 -10.13
N ASP A 43 2.22 0.02 -11.09
CA ASP A 43 2.01 1.43 -11.43
C ASP A 43 1.43 2.21 -10.25
N ARG A 44 0.37 1.69 -9.62
CA ARG A 44 -0.29 2.32 -8.46
C ARG A 44 0.62 2.39 -7.24
N LEU A 45 1.36 1.33 -6.95
CA LEU A 45 2.30 1.30 -5.83
C LEU A 45 3.43 2.29 -6.03
N LEU A 46 4.05 2.31 -7.22
CA LEU A 46 5.13 3.26 -7.52
C LEU A 46 4.64 4.70 -7.47
N THR A 47 3.45 4.97 -8.02
CA THR A 47 2.82 6.29 -7.93
C THR A 47 2.62 6.70 -6.47
N ALA A 48 2.03 5.84 -5.64
CA ALA A 48 1.82 6.10 -4.21
C ALA A 48 3.13 6.34 -3.43
N THR A 49 4.25 5.71 -3.81
CA THR A 49 5.56 5.96 -3.17
C THR A 49 6.22 7.28 -3.59
N ARG A 50 5.82 7.84 -4.73
CA ARG A 50 6.36 9.10 -5.27
C ARG A 50 5.57 10.31 -4.81
N GLU A 51 4.30 10.11 -4.46
CA GLU A 51 3.47 11.14 -3.86
C GLU A 51 4.04 11.53 -2.48
N LYS A 52 4.48 12.79 -2.37
CA LYS A 52 5.00 13.35 -1.10
C LYS A 52 3.89 13.83 -0.16
N GLN A 53 2.62 13.65 -0.56
CA GLN A 53 1.48 14.26 0.10
C GLN A 53 0.83 13.24 1.04
N PHE A 54 1.14 13.37 2.33
CA PHE A 54 0.47 12.65 3.40
C PHE A 54 -0.94 13.22 3.58
N HIS A 55 -1.96 12.48 3.18
CA HIS A 55 -3.35 12.77 3.56
C HIS A 55 -3.57 12.27 5.00
N PHE A 56 -3.46 13.17 5.96
CA PHE A 56 -4.08 12.97 7.28
C PHE A 56 -5.60 13.16 7.13
N ASN A 57 -6.38 12.21 7.65
CA ASN A 57 -7.74 12.49 8.10
C ASN A 57 -7.67 12.98 9.55
#